data_AF-A0A413U8R2-F1
#
_entry.id   AF-A0A413U8R2-F1
#
_cell.length_a   1.000
_cell.length_b   1.000
_cell.length_c   1.000
_cell.angle_alpha   90.00
_cell.angle_beta   90.00
_cell.angle_gamma   90.00
#
_symmetry.space_group_name_H-M   'P 1'
#
loop_
_entity.id
_entity.type
_entity.pdbx_description
1 polymer ?
#
loop_
_entity_poly.entity_id
_entity_poly.type
_entity_poly.pdbx_seq_one_letter_code
_entity_poly.pdbx_strand_id
1 'polypeptide(L)'
;MAVEKDKSMSMSELQDLIVYYKDNLTEEYIQIDIMFAKKTASTKRLYKTWMLLCRNQDIEEMLEETLTNMEKVTQERTIDEYDLELSTDDTVQVIEEEKVINYSQLTESITVDYTDDNTINENTDYDKLDFVVVKLSDNSGEDPKPAITVLKKHLKSPAKFKGTKRFVFNGKEAVAFDKPLLVIGSNVEAFNVAGYFYITNRDNFNTMLNFKDVYYKIVDDNAEQIKQAELFDNAEEFIADCRNNGRYVTRLTKAILVESFKNVKDNKNKLQDIKKDYKLNLEFTDDGKIVYNKEHVNEILNLLLEHYVTSALTDKRMLAKAIEKYE
;
A
#
# COMPACT_ATOMS: atom_id res chain seq x y z
N MET A 1 -25.09 18.01 -2.51
CA MET A 1 -23.87 18.81 -2.71
C MET A 1 -22.72 17.83 -2.70
N ALA A 2 -22.10 17.61 -3.86
CA ALA A 2 -20.87 16.83 -3.93
C ALA A 2 -19.79 17.64 -3.23
N VAL A 3 -19.15 17.06 -2.23
CA VAL A 3 -17.92 17.60 -1.65
C VAL A 3 -16.89 17.56 -2.77
N GLU A 4 -16.33 18.72 -3.14
CA GLU A 4 -15.11 18.75 -3.96
C GLU A 4 -14.09 17.87 -3.26
N LYS A 5 -13.73 16.74 -3.88
CA LYS A 5 -12.62 15.92 -3.39
C LYS A 5 -11.37 16.81 -3.50
N ASP A 6 -10.78 17.15 -2.35
CA ASP A 6 -9.48 17.81 -2.33
C ASP A 6 -8.51 16.97 -3.16
N LYS A 7 -7.85 17.59 -4.13
CA LYS A 7 -6.84 16.93 -4.95
C LYS A 7 -5.64 16.60 -4.05
N SER A 8 -4.95 15.49 -4.32
CA SER A 8 -3.68 15.20 -3.66
C SER A 8 -2.73 16.40 -3.76
N MET A 9 -2.06 16.75 -2.66
CA MET A 9 -1.02 17.78 -2.65
C MET A 9 0.06 17.47 -3.69
N SER A 10 0.50 18.51 -4.39
CA SER A 10 1.64 18.50 -5.30
C SER A 10 2.97 18.32 -4.54
N MET A 11 4.05 17.97 -5.26
CA MET A 11 5.37 17.82 -4.63
C MET A 11 5.84 19.09 -3.92
N SER A 12 5.58 20.28 -4.46
CA SER A 12 5.96 21.54 -3.80
C SER A 12 5.20 21.77 -2.51
N GLU A 13 3.89 21.49 -2.49
CA GLU A 13 3.08 21.64 -1.28
C GLU A 13 3.51 20.63 -0.20
N LEU A 14 3.90 19.41 -0.58
CA LEU A 14 4.46 18.43 0.34
C LEU A 14 5.81 18.87 0.90
N GLN A 15 6.69 19.41 0.04
CA GLN A 15 8.00 19.91 0.46
C GLN A 15 7.84 21.04 1.49
N ASP A 16 6.97 22.01 1.23
CA ASP A 16 6.70 23.12 2.15
C ASP A 16 6.19 22.60 3.51
N LEU A 17 5.29 21.60 3.50
CA LEU A 17 4.78 20.98 4.71
C LEU A 17 5.86 20.19 5.49
N ILE A 18 6.71 19.44 4.78
CA ILE A 18 7.81 18.67 5.37
C ILE A 18 8.82 19.60 6.04
N VAL A 19 9.21 20.68 5.34
CA VAL A 19 10.12 21.71 5.86
C VAL A 19 9.50 22.39 7.09
N TYR A 20 8.22 22.72 7.04
CA TYR A 20 7.51 23.27 8.20
C TYR A 20 7.64 22.38 9.45
N TYR A 21 7.34 21.08 9.35
CA TYR A 21 7.47 20.19 10.51
C TYR A 21 8.92 20.04 10.96
N LYS A 22 9.87 19.99 10.02
CA LYS A 22 11.31 19.85 10.30
C LYS A 22 11.83 21.03 11.12
N ASP A 23 11.46 22.24 10.72
CA ASP A 23 11.91 23.48 11.37
C ASP A 23 11.25 23.71 12.75
N ASN A 24 10.13 23.03 13.04
CA ASN A 24 9.33 23.24 14.25
C ASN A 24 9.26 22.00 15.17
N LEU A 25 10.05 20.95 14.95
CA LEU A 25 10.01 19.70 15.74
C LEU A 25 10.12 19.90 17.27
N THR A 26 10.81 20.97 17.70
CA THR A 26 11.06 21.28 19.11
C THR A 26 10.03 22.21 19.73
N GLU A 27 9.11 22.75 18.92
CA GLU A 27 8.08 23.67 19.39
C GLU A 27 7.02 22.93 20.22
N GLU A 28 6.56 23.56 21.31
CA GLU A 28 5.61 22.94 22.26
C GLU A 28 4.24 22.64 21.63
N TYR A 29 3.87 23.35 20.56
CA TYR A 29 2.63 23.14 19.84
C TYR A 29 2.70 21.98 18.83
N ILE A 30 3.89 21.42 18.58
CA ILE A 30 4.04 20.21 17.76
C ILE A 30 3.90 18.97 18.64
N GLN A 31 2.83 18.23 18.41
CA GLN A 31 2.60 16.93 19.04
C GLN A 31 3.20 15.82 18.17
N ILE A 32 3.91 14.90 18.84
CA ILE A 32 4.56 13.76 18.23
C ILE A 32 4.05 12.48 18.89
N ASP A 33 3.30 11.69 18.15
CA ASP A 33 2.80 10.40 18.61
C ASP A 33 3.55 9.26 17.89
N ILE A 34 4.20 8.38 18.65
CA ILE A 34 4.90 7.21 18.10
C ILE A 34 4.19 5.95 18.58
N MET A 35 3.75 5.12 17.63
CA MET A 35 3.02 3.88 17.89
C MET A 35 3.68 2.71 17.16
N PHE A 36 3.96 1.64 17.88
CA PHE A 36 4.37 0.38 17.27
C PHE A 36 3.16 -0.49 17.01
N ALA A 37 3.17 -1.19 15.88
CA ALA A 37 2.10 -2.08 15.48
C ALA A 37 2.62 -3.50 15.21
N LYS A 38 1.80 -4.48 15.58
CA LYS A 38 1.95 -5.88 15.24
C LYS A 38 0.69 -6.36 14.53
N LYS A 39 0.85 -7.02 13.39
CA LYS A 39 -0.23 -7.70 12.70
C LYS A 39 -0.67 -8.92 13.49
N THR A 40 -1.98 -9.10 13.61
CA THR A 40 -2.60 -10.28 14.21
C THR A 40 -3.17 -11.18 13.11
N ALA A 41 -3.53 -12.40 13.47
CA ALA A 41 -4.25 -13.30 12.56
C ALA A 41 -5.76 -12.99 12.48
N SER A 42 -6.26 -12.03 13.26
CA SER A 42 -7.67 -11.66 13.30
C SER A 42 -8.02 -10.72 12.16
N THR A 43 -9.11 -11.02 11.46
CA THR A 43 -9.70 -10.12 10.46
C THR A 43 -10.48 -8.95 11.08
N LYS A 44 -10.89 -9.07 12.36
CA LYS A 44 -11.65 -8.01 13.08
C LYS A 44 -10.76 -7.00 13.79
N ARG A 45 -9.54 -7.40 14.14
CA ARG A 45 -8.55 -6.56 14.83
C ARG A 45 -7.20 -6.88 14.22
N LEU A 46 -6.95 -6.31 13.04
CA LEU A 46 -5.78 -6.64 12.26
C LEU A 46 -4.48 -6.23 12.97
N TYR A 47 -4.55 -5.21 13.82
CA TYR A 47 -3.39 -4.69 14.54
C TYR A 47 -3.58 -4.78 16.05
N LYS A 48 -2.48 -5.14 16.73
CA LYS A 48 -2.26 -4.81 18.14
C LYS A 48 -1.20 -3.72 18.18
N THR A 49 -1.44 -2.67 18.94
CA THR A 49 -0.60 -1.47 18.94
C THR A 49 -0.13 -1.12 20.36
N TRP A 50 0.99 -0.39 20.41
CA TRP A 50 1.57 0.13 21.64
C TRP A 50 2.18 1.51 21.39
N MET A 51 1.80 2.49 22.20
CA MET A 51 2.37 3.83 22.20
C MET A 51 3.78 3.81 22.83
N LEU A 52 4.70 4.59 22.27
CA LEU A 52 5.99 4.86 22.88
C LEU A 52 5.90 6.15 23.69
N LEU A 53 6.17 6.04 24.99
CA LEU A 53 6.33 7.20 25.86
C LEU A 53 7.76 7.71 25.78
N CYS A 54 7.97 8.82 25.10
CA CYS A 54 9.25 9.51 25.01
C CYS A 54 9.05 11.03 24.98
N ARG A 55 10.10 11.79 25.32
CA ARG A 55 10.09 13.24 25.12
C ARG A 55 10.48 13.55 23.69
N ASN A 56 9.94 14.61 23.10
CA ASN A 56 10.28 15.03 21.73
C ASN A 56 11.81 15.14 21.52
N GLN A 57 12.53 15.74 22.46
CA GLN A 57 14.00 15.85 22.46
C GLN A 57 14.75 14.50 22.36
N ASP A 58 14.16 13.39 22.80
CA ASP A 58 14.83 12.08 22.81
C ASP A 58 14.75 11.40 21.42
N ILE A 59 13.89 11.91 20.53
CA ILE A 59 13.59 11.34 19.20
C ILE A 59 13.75 12.35 18.06
N GLU A 60 14.13 13.59 18.38
CA GLU A 60 14.29 14.71 17.44
C GLU A 60 15.22 14.37 16.29
N GLU A 61 16.45 13.92 16.57
CA GLU A 61 17.45 13.58 15.54
C GLU A 61 16.94 12.50 14.57
N MET A 62 16.24 11.48 15.08
CA MET A 62 15.64 10.42 14.25
C MET A 62 14.52 10.95 13.36
N LEU A 63 13.72 11.90 13.86
CA LEU A 63 12.65 12.52 13.09
C LEU A 63 13.17 13.53 12.07
N GLU A 64 14.18 14.31 12.41
CA GLU A 64 14.84 15.22 11.47
C GLU A 64 15.41 14.44 10.28
N GLU A 65 16.06 13.29 10.55
CA GLU A 65 16.55 12.40 9.50
C GLU A 65 15.39 11.77 8.70
N THR A 66 14.28 11.41 9.37
CA THR A 66 13.07 10.91 8.70
C THR A 66 12.48 11.96 7.74
N LEU A 67 12.32 13.21 8.20
CA LEU A 67 11.79 14.32 7.39
C LEU A 67 12.76 14.70 6.26
N THR A 68 14.07 14.64 6.50
CA THR A 68 15.09 14.84 5.45
C THR A 68 14.97 13.76 4.36
N ASN A 69 14.72 12.51 4.73
CA ASN A 69 14.46 11.43 3.77
C ASN A 69 13.16 11.66 2.99
N MET A 70 12.10 12.18 3.62
CA MET A 70 10.87 12.57 2.93
C MET A 70 11.13 13.69 1.91
N GLU A 71 11.80 14.75 2.35
CA GLU A 71 12.18 15.90 1.53
C GLU A 71 12.94 15.44 0.28
N LYS A 72 14.00 14.62 0.48
CA LYS A 72 14.80 14.06 -0.61
C LYS A 72 13.94 13.27 -1.61
N VAL A 73 13.07 12.39 -1.13
CA VAL A 73 12.19 11.60 -2.01
C VAL A 73 11.25 12.50 -2.81
N THR A 74 10.70 13.54 -2.20
CA THR A 74 9.81 14.49 -2.90
C THR A 74 10.55 15.41 -3.89
N GLN A 75 11.87 15.57 -3.76
CA GLN A 75 12.70 16.33 -4.70
C GLN A 75 13.18 15.48 -5.88
N GLU A 76 13.50 14.20 -5.63
CA GLU A 76 14.15 13.33 -6.62
C GLU A 76 13.15 12.57 -7.51
N ARG A 77 11.90 12.41 -7.09
CA ARG A 77 10.91 11.54 -7.76
C ARG A 77 9.68 12.29 -8.25
N THR A 78 9.04 11.76 -9.28
CA THR A 78 7.71 12.20 -9.73
C THR A 78 6.60 11.51 -8.93
N ILE A 79 5.40 12.10 -8.99
CA ILE A 79 4.17 11.48 -8.46
C ILE A 79 3.47 10.74 -9.59
N ASP A 80 3.12 9.48 -9.32
CA ASP A 80 2.23 8.69 -10.16
C ASP A 80 1.03 8.18 -9.36
N GLU A 81 -0.06 7.86 -10.05
CA GLU A 81 -1.16 7.13 -9.41
C GLU A 81 -0.74 5.70 -9.06
N TYR A 82 -1.26 5.19 -7.94
CA TYR A 82 -1.01 3.80 -7.55
C TYR A 82 -1.66 2.82 -8.54
N ASP A 83 -0.85 2.20 -9.40
CA ASP A 83 -1.29 1.11 -10.27
C ASP A 83 -1.34 -0.22 -9.49
N LEU A 84 -2.40 -1.01 -9.65
CA LEU A 84 -2.56 -2.27 -8.93
C LEU A 84 -1.57 -3.37 -9.38
N GLU A 85 -1.13 -3.35 -10.63
CA GLU A 85 -0.29 -4.38 -11.27
C GLU A 85 1.17 -3.95 -11.42
N LEU A 86 1.41 -2.68 -11.75
CA LEU A 86 2.74 -2.18 -12.08
C LEU A 86 3.41 -1.52 -10.87
N SER A 87 4.62 -1.98 -10.55
CA SER A 87 5.52 -1.27 -9.64
C SER A 87 6.33 -0.27 -10.45
N THR A 88 6.38 0.96 -9.97
CA THR A 88 7.24 2.03 -10.49
C THR A 88 8.21 2.41 -9.38
N ASP A 89 9.39 1.79 -9.38
CA ASP A 89 10.34 1.90 -8.26
C ASP A 89 10.95 3.31 -8.12
N ASP A 90 10.90 4.11 -9.19
CA ASP A 90 11.48 5.45 -9.28
C ASP A 90 10.48 6.57 -8.99
N THR A 91 9.23 6.25 -8.64
CA THR A 91 8.18 7.26 -8.39
C THR A 91 7.58 7.16 -6.99
N VAL A 92 6.89 8.21 -6.57
CA VAL A 92 6.04 8.20 -5.37
C VAL A 92 4.63 7.88 -5.84
N GLN A 93 4.10 6.73 -5.43
CA GLN A 93 2.75 6.31 -5.82
C GLN A 93 1.72 6.92 -4.87
N VAL A 94 0.65 7.49 -5.43
CA VAL A 94 -0.40 8.17 -4.66
C VAL A 94 -1.71 7.40 -4.71
N ILE A 95 -2.35 7.27 -3.54
CA ILE A 95 -3.67 6.66 -3.41
C ILE A 95 -4.51 7.36 -2.34
N GLU A 96 -5.81 7.49 -2.59
CA GLU A 96 -6.79 7.96 -1.60
C GLU A 96 -6.81 7.05 -0.36
N GLU A 97 -6.82 7.65 0.82
CA GLU A 97 -6.88 6.95 2.12
C GLU A 97 -8.07 6.00 2.22
N GLU A 98 -9.24 6.42 1.70
CA GLU A 98 -10.47 5.62 1.71
C GLU A 98 -10.32 4.26 1.01
N LYS A 99 -9.40 4.16 0.04
CA LYS A 99 -9.10 2.90 -0.66
C LYS A 99 -8.25 1.96 0.20
N VAL A 100 -7.63 2.45 1.27
CA VAL A 100 -6.78 1.70 2.18
C VAL A 100 -7.62 1.23 3.38
N ILE A 101 -8.50 0.27 3.13
CA ILE A 101 -9.61 -0.15 4.02
C ILE A 101 -9.20 -0.54 5.46
N ASN A 102 -7.95 -0.94 5.67
CA ASN A 102 -7.46 -1.37 6.97
C ASN A 102 -6.79 -0.24 7.77
N TYR A 103 -6.61 0.95 7.18
CA TYR A 103 -5.89 2.04 7.84
C TYR A 103 -6.65 2.62 9.03
N SER A 104 -7.99 2.68 8.97
CA SER A 104 -8.81 3.17 10.09
C SER A 104 -8.56 2.39 11.39
N GLN A 105 -8.33 1.07 11.31
CA GLN A 105 -8.00 0.25 12.48
C GLN A 105 -6.69 0.66 13.16
N LEU A 106 -5.76 1.30 12.45
CA LEU A 106 -4.54 1.86 13.03
C LEU A 106 -4.79 3.23 13.65
N THR A 107 -5.44 4.14 12.93
CA THR A 107 -5.64 5.53 13.40
C THR A 107 -6.56 5.60 14.61
N GLU A 108 -7.58 4.74 14.69
CA GLU A 108 -8.44 4.57 15.87
C GLU A 108 -7.69 4.09 17.11
N SER A 109 -6.49 3.52 16.94
CA SER A 109 -5.67 3.02 18.04
C SER A 109 -4.64 4.02 18.57
N ILE A 110 -4.44 5.16 17.89
CA ILE A 110 -3.59 6.25 18.37
C ILE A 110 -4.31 6.93 19.53
N THR A 111 -3.66 6.99 20.69
CA THR A 111 -4.27 7.54 21.91
C THR A 111 -3.24 8.18 22.82
N VAL A 112 -3.70 9.17 23.58
CA VAL A 112 -2.95 9.80 24.68
C VAL A 112 -3.34 9.22 26.05
N ASP A 113 -4.30 8.29 26.09
CA ASP A 113 -4.72 7.57 27.29
C ASP A 113 -3.85 6.32 27.49
N TYR A 114 -2.76 6.51 28.24
CA TYR A 114 -1.74 5.49 28.43
C TYR A 114 -2.06 4.50 29.56
N THR A 115 -1.81 3.23 29.28
CA THR A 115 -1.97 2.08 30.17
C THR A 115 -0.79 1.12 30.00
N ASP A 116 -0.59 0.20 30.94
CA ASP A 116 0.47 -0.82 30.82
C ASP A 116 0.26 -1.75 29.60
N ASP A 117 -0.98 -1.90 29.13
CA ASP A 117 -1.34 -2.82 28.05
C ASP A 117 -1.16 -2.23 26.64
N ASN A 118 -1.22 -0.89 26.52
CA ASN A 118 -1.13 -0.15 25.26
C ASN A 118 0.14 0.70 25.16
N THR A 119 1.13 0.50 26.03
CA THR A 119 2.43 1.18 25.97
C THR A 119 3.59 0.19 25.83
N ILE A 120 4.66 0.64 25.17
CA ILE A 120 5.91 -0.11 25.13
C ILE A 120 6.52 -0.14 26.54
N ASN A 121 6.81 -1.34 27.02
CA ASN A 121 7.41 -1.57 28.34
C ASN A 121 8.44 -2.70 28.31
N GLU A 122 9.06 -3.00 29.47
CA GLU A 122 10.10 -4.02 29.62
C GLU A 122 9.68 -5.45 29.24
N ASN A 123 8.38 -5.73 29.21
CA ASN A 123 7.83 -7.04 28.81
C ASN A 123 7.52 -7.12 27.30
N THR A 124 7.76 -6.04 26.55
CA THR A 124 7.46 -5.99 25.13
C THR A 124 8.56 -6.69 24.32
N ASP A 125 8.16 -7.65 23.50
CA ASP A 125 9.06 -8.35 22.57
C ASP A 125 9.18 -7.56 21.26
N TYR A 126 10.22 -6.74 21.14
CA TYR A 126 10.42 -5.85 20.00
C TYR A 126 10.56 -6.59 18.66
N ASP A 127 11.12 -7.81 18.66
CA ASP A 127 11.27 -8.59 17.43
C ASP A 127 9.92 -9.06 16.85
N LYS A 128 8.85 -9.02 17.65
CA LYS A 128 7.48 -9.32 17.21
C LYS A 128 6.73 -8.11 16.66
N LEU A 129 7.27 -6.90 16.74
CA LEU A 129 6.67 -5.71 16.15
C LEU A 129 6.88 -5.73 14.63
N ASP A 130 5.93 -5.23 13.85
CA ASP A 130 5.98 -5.32 12.38
C ASP A 130 6.32 -3.99 11.70
N PHE A 131 5.85 -2.88 12.28
CA PHE A 131 6.07 -1.52 11.81
C PHE A 131 5.82 -0.48 12.90
N VAL A 132 6.17 0.77 12.58
CA VAL A 132 6.02 1.96 13.41
C VAL A 132 5.17 2.97 12.65
N VAL A 133 4.28 3.64 13.37
CA VAL A 133 3.49 4.79 12.93
C VAL A 133 3.99 6.00 13.71
N VAL A 134 4.36 7.06 13.01
CA VAL A 134 4.71 8.34 13.62
C VAL A 134 3.73 9.38 13.12
N LYS A 135 3.02 10.05 14.01
CA LYS A 135 2.11 11.14 13.67
C LYS A 135 2.68 12.45 14.20
N LEU A 136 2.81 13.42 13.30
CA LEU A 136 3.15 14.80 13.61
C LEU A 136 1.89 15.63 13.46
N SER A 137 1.54 16.39 14.50
CA SER A 137 0.35 17.24 14.49
C SER A 137 0.70 18.63 14.98
N ASP A 138 0.32 19.62 14.18
CA ASP A 138 0.37 21.02 14.56
C ASP A 138 -0.90 21.37 15.36
N ASN A 139 -0.72 21.63 16.65
CA ASN A 139 -1.78 22.07 17.55
C ASN A 139 -1.76 23.60 17.74
N SER A 140 -1.16 24.35 16.81
CA SER A 140 -1.22 25.81 16.80
C SER A 140 -2.68 26.28 16.65
N GLY A 141 -3.04 27.32 17.39
CA GLY A 141 -4.44 27.74 17.53
C GLY A 141 -5.01 28.55 16.36
N GLU A 142 -4.17 29.15 15.50
CA GLU A 142 -4.64 30.13 14.50
C GLU A 142 -4.66 29.60 13.04
N ASP A 143 -3.91 28.56 12.69
CA ASP A 143 -3.97 27.90 11.37
C ASP A 143 -3.16 26.60 11.40
N PRO A 144 -3.69 25.51 12.00
CA PRO A 144 -2.93 24.28 12.15
C PRO A 144 -2.62 23.66 10.79
N LYS A 145 -1.35 23.34 10.55
CA LYS A 145 -0.94 22.61 9.34
C LYS A 145 -1.49 21.18 9.32
N PRO A 146 -1.76 20.61 8.13
CA PRO A 146 -2.19 19.23 8.01
C PRO A 146 -1.24 18.27 8.74
N ALA A 147 -1.79 17.30 9.46
CA ALA A 147 -0.99 16.29 10.13
C ALA A 147 -0.27 15.39 9.11
N ILE A 148 0.96 14.98 9.43
CA ILE A 148 1.69 13.95 8.69
C ILE A 148 1.67 12.66 9.51
N THR A 149 1.17 11.57 8.93
CA THR A 149 1.30 10.23 9.52
C THR A 149 2.25 9.37 8.69
N VAL A 150 3.44 9.11 9.22
CA VAL A 150 4.50 8.34 8.57
C VAL A 150 4.43 6.87 8.97
N LEU A 151 4.46 5.98 7.98
CA LEU A 151 4.59 4.54 8.16
C LEU A 151 6.04 4.10 7.92
N LYS A 152 6.62 3.45 8.92
CA LYS A 152 8.04 3.06 8.95
C LYS A 152 8.14 1.56 9.19
N LYS A 153 8.92 0.85 8.37
CA LYS A 153 9.21 -0.56 8.63
C LYS A 153 10.01 -0.71 9.94
N HIS A 154 9.58 -1.60 10.82
CA HIS A 154 10.30 -1.84 12.08
C HIS A 154 11.61 -2.59 11.83
N LEU A 155 12.70 -2.09 12.42
CA LEU A 155 14.02 -2.68 12.32
C LEU A 155 14.21 -3.75 13.41
N LYS A 156 14.03 -5.02 13.01
CA LYS A 156 14.21 -6.18 13.89
C LYS A 156 15.67 -6.50 14.13
N SER A 157 15.99 -7.12 15.27
CA SER A 157 17.33 -7.65 15.50
C SER A 157 17.62 -8.76 14.49
N PRO A 158 18.73 -8.70 13.75
CA PRO A 158 19.10 -9.78 12.83
C PRO A 158 19.19 -11.13 13.56
N ALA A 159 18.55 -12.16 13.00
CA ALA A 159 18.53 -13.51 13.60
C ALA A 159 19.94 -14.08 13.86
N LYS A 160 20.94 -13.66 13.06
CA LYS A 160 22.35 -14.01 13.24
C LYS A 160 22.97 -13.52 14.56
N PHE A 161 22.33 -12.58 15.26
CA PHE A 161 22.74 -12.12 16.59
C PHE A 161 22.09 -12.92 17.73
N LYS A 162 21.29 -13.95 17.43
CA LYS A 162 20.75 -14.83 18.46
C LYS A 162 21.88 -15.59 19.15
N GLY A 163 21.97 -15.49 20.47
CA GLY A 163 23.02 -16.12 21.27
C GLY A 163 24.34 -15.33 21.36
N THR A 164 24.41 -14.13 20.77
CA THR A 164 25.55 -13.23 20.97
C THR A 164 25.40 -12.42 22.25
N LYS A 165 26.53 -12.07 22.89
CA LYS A 165 26.55 -11.08 23.98
C LYS A 165 26.63 -9.69 23.37
N ARG A 166 25.77 -8.78 23.83
CA ARG A 166 25.77 -7.37 23.43
C ARG A 166 26.54 -6.59 24.48
N PHE A 167 27.24 -5.54 24.06
CA PHE A 167 27.99 -4.65 24.94
C PHE A 167 27.69 -3.21 24.56
N VAL A 168 27.57 -2.34 25.56
CA VAL A 168 27.60 -0.89 25.38
C VAL A 168 29.03 -0.42 25.67
N PHE A 169 29.62 0.34 24.76
CA PHE A 169 30.96 0.90 24.92
C PHE A 169 30.90 2.42 24.88
N ASN A 170 31.22 3.06 26.00
CA ASN A 170 31.20 4.52 26.15
C ASN A 170 32.56 5.19 25.87
N GLY A 171 33.47 4.49 25.18
CA GLY A 171 34.84 4.94 24.93
C GLY A 171 35.85 4.55 26.02
N LYS A 172 35.41 4.03 27.18
CA LYS A 172 36.30 3.61 28.28
C LYS A 172 36.16 2.13 28.61
N GLU A 173 34.93 1.67 28.81
CA GLU A 173 34.65 0.30 29.22
C GLU A 173 33.50 -0.31 28.40
N ALA A 174 33.61 -1.60 28.12
CA ALA A 174 32.57 -2.39 27.48
C ALA A 174 31.75 -3.10 28.54
N VAL A 175 30.51 -2.66 28.74
CA VAL A 175 29.59 -3.23 29.72
C VAL A 175 28.61 -4.14 28.99
N ALA A 176 28.47 -5.38 29.46
CA ALA A 176 27.50 -6.31 28.89
C ALA A 176 26.08 -5.75 29.04
N PHE A 177 25.30 -5.85 27.97
CA PHE A 177 23.92 -5.38 27.89
C PHE A 177 23.02 -6.55 27.53
N ASP A 178 22.10 -6.90 28.42
CA ASP A 178 21.22 -8.06 28.31
C ASP A 178 19.78 -7.69 27.95
N LYS A 179 19.48 -6.39 27.86
CA LYS A 179 18.14 -5.92 27.49
C LYS A 179 17.90 -5.97 25.98
N PRO A 180 16.64 -6.14 25.54
CA PRO A 180 16.26 -5.90 24.14
C PRO A 180 16.55 -4.45 23.73
N LEU A 181 17.04 -4.25 22.51
CA LEU A 181 17.23 -2.91 21.94
C LEU A 181 16.02 -2.55 21.09
N LEU A 182 15.36 -1.45 21.43
CA LEU A 182 14.36 -0.85 20.57
C LEU A 182 15.08 0.03 19.55
N VAL A 183 14.84 -0.21 18.25
CA VAL A 183 15.47 0.55 17.17
C VAL A 183 14.38 1.15 16.29
N ILE A 184 14.47 2.46 16.08
CA ILE A 184 13.63 3.21 15.15
C ILE A 184 14.59 3.86 14.15
N GLY A 185 14.51 3.44 12.89
CA GLY A 185 15.34 4.03 11.82
C GLY A 185 14.79 5.36 11.33
N SER A 186 15.42 5.95 10.32
CA SER A 186 14.95 7.14 9.59
C SER A 186 14.16 6.81 8.32
N ASN A 187 13.86 5.52 8.09
CA ASN A 187 13.17 5.02 6.90
C ASN A 187 11.73 5.53 6.79
N VAL A 188 11.29 5.77 5.57
CA VAL A 188 9.93 6.19 5.19
C VAL A 188 9.44 5.21 4.15
N GLU A 189 8.38 4.46 4.45
CA GLU A 189 7.78 3.50 3.49
C GLU A 189 6.55 4.08 2.80
N ALA A 190 5.78 4.88 3.55
CA ALA A 190 4.70 5.70 3.05
C ALA A 190 4.38 6.78 4.09
N PHE A 191 3.71 7.85 3.67
CA PHE A 191 3.15 8.84 4.59
C PHE A 191 1.77 9.29 4.12
N ASN A 192 0.90 9.59 5.07
CA ASN A 192 -0.46 10.05 4.84
C ASN A 192 -0.57 11.54 5.21
N VAL A 193 -1.14 12.33 4.30
CA VAL A 193 -1.41 13.76 4.48
C VAL A 193 -2.73 14.06 3.78
N ALA A 194 -3.62 14.79 4.46
CA ALA A 194 -4.88 15.29 3.90
C ALA A 194 -5.70 14.23 3.13
N GLY A 195 -5.78 13.00 3.65
CA GLY A 195 -6.57 11.93 3.05
C GLY A 195 -5.90 11.21 1.86
N TYR A 196 -4.61 11.43 1.63
CA TYR A 196 -3.83 10.74 0.59
C TYR A 196 -2.60 10.07 1.17
N PHE A 197 -2.33 8.85 0.73
CA PHE A 197 -1.06 8.17 0.94
C PHE A 197 -0.09 8.46 -0.19
N TYR A 198 1.13 8.79 0.19
CA TYR A 198 2.30 8.93 -0.67
C TYR A 198 3.25 7.77 -0.35
N ILE A 199 3.37 6.85 -1.30
CA ILE A 199 4.02 5.55 -1.11
C ILE A 199 5.40 5.59 -1.74
N THR A 200 6.43 5.46 -0.92
CA THR A 200 7.84 5.47 -1.32
C THR A 200 8.41 4.06 -1.43
N ASN A 201 7.77 3.09 -0.75
CA ASN A 201 8.07 1.67 -0.81
C ASN A 201 6.78 0.84 -0.83
N ARG A 202 6.41 0.40 -2.04
CA ARG A 202 5.19 -0.36 -2.31
C ARG A 202 5.11 -1.67 -1.53
N ASP A 203 6.18 -2.45 -1.49
CA ASP A 203 6.17 -3.78 -0.87
C ASP A 203 5.96 -3.70 0.64
N ASN A 204 6.65 -2.75 1.29
CA ASN A 204 6.46 -2.51 2.71
C ASN A 204 5.07 -1.94 2.99
N PHE A 205 4.59 -0.97 2.21
CA PHE A 205 3.21 -0.44 2.34
C PHE A 205 2.16 -1.54 2.26
N ASN A 206 2.22 -2.37 1.21
CA ASN A 206 1.29 -3.48 1.00
C ASN A 206 1.31 -4.49 2.14
N THR A 207 2.51 -4.79 2.65
CA THR A 207 2.69 -5.74 3.75
C THR A 207 2.15 -5.19 5.06
N MET A 208 2.47 -3.94 5.40
CA MET A 208 2.07 -3.27 6.63
C MET A 208 0.55 -3.11 6.71
N LEU A 209 -0.08 -2.57 5.67
CA LEU A 209 -1.51 -2.26 5.66
C LEU A 209 -2.40 -3.42 5.20
N ASN A 210 -1.80 -4.57 4.90
CA ASN A 210 -2.48 -5.73 4.32
C ASN A 210 -3.32 -5.36 3.08
N PHE A 211 -2.74 -4.52 2.21
CA PHE A 211 -3.48 -3.85 1.13
C PHE A 211 -4.12 -4.83 0.12
N LYS A 212 -3.64 -6.09 0.07
CA LYS A 212 -4.26 -7.17 -0.70
C LYS A 212 -5.72 -7.44 -0.33
N ASP A 213 -6.15 -7.13 0.89
CA ASP A 213 -7.55 -7.27 1.30
C ASP A 213 -8.49 -6.42 0.46
N VAL A 214 -8.01 -5.28 -0.06
CA VAL A 214 -8.74 -4.43 -0.98
C VAL A 214 -9.07 -5.18 -2.28
N TYR A 215 -8.13 -5.99 -2.78
CA TYR A 215 -8.34 -6.79 -4.00
C TYR A 215 -9.45 -7.82 -3.79
N TYR A 216 -9.40 -8.53 -2.65
CA TYR A 216 -10.45 -9.49 -2.30
C TYR A 216 -11.80 -8.81 -2.14
N LYS A 217 -11.85 -7.68 -1.44
CA LYS A 217 -13.09 -6.92 -1.25
C LYS A 217 -13.68 -6.46 -2.58
N ILE A 218 -12.89 -5.89 -3.47
CA ILE A 218 -13.39 -5.44 -4.78
C ILE A 218 -13.90 -6.61 -5.60
N VAL A 219 -13.19 -7.74 -5.62
CA VAL A 219 -13.64 -8.94 -6.34
C VAL A 219 -14.94 -9.48 -5.73
N ASP A 220 -15.03 -9.56 -4.40
CA ASP A 220 -16.20 -10.08 -3.69
C ASP A 220 -17.43 -9.16 -3.90
N ASP A 221 -17.25 -7.84 -3.80
CA ASP A 221 -18.31 -6.84 -3.99
C ASP A 221 -18.84 -6.80 -5.45
N ASN A 222 -18.02 -7.19 -6.43
CA ASN A 222 -18.36 -7.17 -7.86
C ASN A 222 -18.61 -8.56 -8.46
N ALA A 223 -18.61 -9.62 -7.65
CA ALA A 223 -18.77 -11.00 -8.13
C ALA A 223 -20.08 -11.20 -8.93
N GLU A 224 -21.19 -10.62 -8.46
CA GLU A 224 -22.48 -10.71 -9.15
C GLU A 224 -22.49 -9.96 -10.49
N GLN A 225 -21.78 -8.82 -10.58
CA GLN A 225 -21.65 -8.11 -11.86
C GLN A 225 -20.88 -8.94 -12.89
N ILE A 226 -19.84 -9.65 -12.46
CA ILE A 226 -19.05 -10.54 -13.33
C ILE A 226 -19.93 -11.68 -13.86
N LYS A 227 -20.78 -12.28 -13.00
CA LYS A 227 -21.74 -13.31 -13.41
C LYS A 227 -22.78 -12.78 -14.39
N GLN A 228 -23.34 -11.60 -14.12
CA GLN A 228 -24.33 -10.92 -14.98
C GLN A 228 -23.75 -10.45 -16.33
N ALA A 229 -22.43 -10.42 -16.47
CA ALA A 229 -21.80 -10.17 -17.76
C ALA A 229 -22.03 -11.34 -18.74
N GLU A 230 -22.40 -12.53 -18.24
CA GLU A 230 -22.65 -13.74 -19.03
C GLU A 230 -21.51 -14.06 -20.02
N LEU A 231 -20.28 -13.78 -19.59
CA LEU A 231 -19.08 -13.96 -20.40
C LEU A 231 -18.56 -15.40 -20.37
N PHE A 232 -18.79 -16.11 -19.26
CA PHE A 232 -18.29 -17.46 -19.03
C PHE A 232 -19.45 -18.45 -18.87
N ASP A 233 -19.22 -19.70 -19.22
CA ASP A 233 -20.12 -20.81 -18.87
C ASP A 233 -20.08 -21.14 -17.36
N ASN A 234 -18.93 -20.92 -16.71
CA ASN A 234 -18.73 -21.08 -15.26
C ASN A 234 -17.98 -19.88 -14.66
N ALA A 235 -18.72 -18.78 -14.41
CA ALA A 235 -18.14 -17.56 -13.85
C ALA A 235 -17.69 -17.73 -12.39
N GLU A 236 -18.40 -18.55 -11.61
CA GLU A 236 -18.06 -18.86 -10.22
C GLU A 236 -16.67 -19.45 -10.07
N GLU A 237 -16.32 -20.42 -10.93
CA GLU A 237 -15.02 -21.07 -10.89
C GLU A 237 -13.89 -20.12 -11.29
N PHE A 238 -14.11 -19.29 -12.33
CA PHE A 238 -13.17 -18.23 -12.70
C PHE A 238 -12.90 -17.25 -11.55
N ILE A 239 -13.95 -16.76 -10.90
CA ILE A 239 -13.84 -15.82 -9.77
C ILE A 239 -13.07 -16.49 -8.62
N ALA A 240 -13.41 -17.73 -8.26
CA ALA A 240 -12.78 -18.47 -7.18
C ALA A 240 -11.27 -18.69 -7.44
N ASP A 241 -10.91 -19.09 -8.66
CA ASP A 241 -9.52 -19.32 -9.04
C ASP A 241 -8.70 -18.03 -9.11
N CYS A 242 -9.29 -16.93 -9.59
CA CYS A 242 -8.67 -15.63 -9.54
C CYS A 242 -8.45 -15.17 -8.09
N ARG A 243 -9.48 -15.30 -7.24
CA ARG A 243 -9.43 -14.92 -5.83
C ARG A 243 -8.39 -15.71 -5.03
N ASN A 244 -8.21 -16.99 -5.33
CA ASN A 244 -7.25 -17.85 -4.61
C ASN A 244 -5.79 -17.67 -5.07
N ASN A 245 -5.53 -16.87 -6.10
CA ASN A 245 -4.19 -16.61 -6.60
C ASN A 245 -3.86 -15.11 -6.50
N GLY A 246 -2.83 -14.78 -5.72
CA GLY A 246 -2.44 -13.38 -5.46
C GLY A 246 -2.11 -12.57 -6.72
N ARG A 247 -1.64 -13.19 -7.81
CA ARG A 247 -1.41 -12.49 -9.08
C ARG A 247 -2.70 -12.28 -9.87
N TYR A 248 -3.61 -13.25 -9.83
CA TYR A 248 -4.85 -13.18 -10.59
C TYR A 248 -5.87 -12.26 -9.94
N VAL A 249 -5.97 -12.25 -8.60
CA VAL A 249 -6.87 -11.34 -7.90
C VAL A 249 -6.55 -9.88 -8.24
N THR A 250 -5.27 -9.49 -8.24
CA THR A 250 -4.84 -8.14 -8.58
C THR A 250 -5.24 -7.74 -10.01
N ARG A 251 -5.03 -8.64 -10.98
CA ARG A 251 -5.40 -8.41 -12.39
C ARG A 251 -6.91 -8.36 -12.59
N LEU A 252 -7.65 -9.22 -11.90
CA LEU A 252 -9.11 -9.21 -11.92
C LEU A 252 -9.66 -7.92 -11.32
N THR A 253 -9.11 -7.46 -10.18
CA THR A 253 -9.45 -6.16 -9.59
C THR A 253 -9.24 -5.03 -10.59
N LYS A 254 -8.10 -4.99 -11.29
CA LYS A 254 -7.84 -3.98 -12.32
C LYS A 254 -8.89 -4.03 -13.44
N ALA A 255 -9.21 -5.22 -13.94
CA ALA A 255 -10.24 -5.42 -14.97
C ALA A 255 -11.65 -4.96 -14.52
N ILE A 256 -12.00 -5.17 -13.24
CA ILE A 256 -13.26 -4.67 -12.67
C ILE A 256 -13.28 -3.14 -12.68
N LEU A 257 -12.21 -2.50 -12.18
CA LEU A 257 -12.15 -1.05 -12.02
C LEU A 257 -12.16 -0.28 -13.35
N VAL A 258 -11.65 -0.87 -14.44
CA VAL A 258 -11.66 -0.25 -15.78
C VAL A 258 -12.87 -0.66 -16.63
N GLU A 259 -13.91 -1.21 -16.01
CA GLU A 259 -15.16 -1.68 -16.64
C GLU A 259 -14.96 -2.74 -17.75
N SER A 260 -13.88 -3.53 -17.71
CA SER A 260 -13.54 -4.51 -18.75
C SER A 260 -14.67 -5.49 -19.08
N PHE A 261 -15.44 -5.92 -18.07
CA PHE A 261 -16.53 -6.87 -18.26
C PHE A 261 -17.67 -6.29 -19.10
N LYS A 262 -17.93 -4.98 -18.97
CA LYS A 262 -18.89 -4.26 -19.80
C LYS A 262 -18.35 -4.10 -21.22
N ASN A 263 -17.09 -3.69 -21.38
CA ASN A 263 -16.46 -3.57 -22.69
C ASN A 263 -16.49 -4.88 -23.48
N VAL A 264 -16.15 -6.00 -22.83
CA VAL A 264 -16.18 -7.32 -23.46
C VAL A 264 -17.60 -7.74 -23.80
N LYS A 265 -18.58 -7.48 -22.93
CA LYS A 265 -20.00 -7.75 -23.19
C LYS A 265 -20.49 -7.00 -24.43
N ASP A 266 -20.17 -5.72 -24.54
CA ASP A 266 -20.57 -4.86 -25.66
C ASP A 266 -19.89 -5.24 -26.98
N ASN A 267 -18.77 -5.98 -26.92
CA ASN A 267 -17.96 -6.40 -28.06
C ASN A 267 -17.87 -7.92 -28.21
N LYS A 268 -18.84 -8.68 -27.66
CA LYS A 268 -18.81 -10.16 -27.61
C LYS A 268 -18.62 -10.80 -28.99
N ASN A 269 -19.16 -10.19 -30.05
CA ASN A 269 -19.00 -10.65 -31.42
C ASN A 269 -17.55 -10.67 -31.93
N LYS A 270 -16.65 -9.87 -31.35
CA LYS A 270 -15.23 -9.78 -31.75
C LYS A 270 -14.35 -10.87 -31.11
N LEU A 271 -14.86 -11.60 -30.11
CA LEU A 271 -14.05 -12.56 -29.35
C LEU A 271 -13.53 -13.71 -30.20
N GLN A 272 -14.31 -14.18 -31.17
CA GLN A 272 -13.90 -15.23 -32.11
C GLN A 272 -12.77 -14.76 -33.04
N ASP A 273 -12.85 -13.51 -33.50
CA ASP A 273 -11.82 -12.90 -34.34
C ASP A 273 -10.51 -12.73 -33.53
N ILE A 274 -10.61 -12.24 -32.30
CA ILE A 274 -9.46 -12.10 -31.40
C ILE A 274 -8.81 -13.46 -31.11
N LYS A 275 -9.60 -14.51 -30.84
CA LYS A 275 -9.08 -15.88 -30.68
C LYS A 275 -8.28 -16.31 -31.91
N LYS A 276 -8.82 -16.11 -33.11
CA LYS A 276 -8.18 -16.51 -34.36
C LYS A 276 -6.91 -15.69 -34.61
N ASP A 277 -6.97 -14.39 -34.40
CA ASP A 277 -5.86 -13.48 -34.69
C ASP A 277 -4.69 -13.67 -33.72
N TYR A 278 -4.96 -13.82 -32.44
CA TYR A 278 -3.93 -14.00 -31.42
C TYR A 278 -3.63 -15.47 -31.11
N LYS A 279 -4.26 -16.41 -31.84
CA LYS A 279 -4.12 -17.87 -31.68
C LYS A 279 -4.32 -18.31 -30.22
N LEU A 280 -5.39 -17.79 -29.61
CA LEU A 280 -5.72 -18.10 -28.22
C LEU A 280 -6.25 -19.52 -28.08
N ASN A 281 -5.99 -20.13 -26.94
CA ASN A 281 -6.44 -21.50 -26.62
C ASN A 281 -7.85 -21.51 -25.99
N LEU A 282 -8.57 -20.39 -26.07
CA LEU A 282 -9.93 -20.27 -25.54
C LEU A 282 -10.92 -21.09 -26.36
N GLU A 283 -11.86 -21.72 -25.71
CA GLU A 283 -13.02 -22.37 -26.35
C GLU A 283 -14.29 -21.56 -26.09
N PHE A 284 -15.28 -21.72 -26.95
CA PHE A 284 -16.54 -21.01 -26.83
C PHE A 284 -17.73 -21.97 -26.97
N THR A 285 -18.76 -21.73 -26.17
CA THR A 285 -20.05 -22.41 -26.27
C THR A 285 -20.82 -21.94 -27.51
N ASP A 286 -21.90 -22.64 -27.85
CA ASP A 286 -22.78 -22.28 -28.98
C ASP A 286 -23.42 -20.89 -28.82
N ASP A 287 -23.67 -20.45 -27.59
CA ASP A 287 -24.16 -19.10 -27.24
C ASP A 287 -23.02 -18.05 -27.07
N GLY A 288 -21.81 -18.43 -27.47
CA GLY A 288 -20.63 -17.55 -27.56
C GLY A 288 -20.00 -17.16 -26.23
N LYS A 289 -20.30 -17.89 -25.14
CA LYS A 289 -19.62 -17.72 -23.84
C LYS A 289 -18.25 -18.40 -23.91
N ILE A 290 -17.28 -17.88 -23.16
CA ILE A 290 -15.98 -18.53 -22.99
C ILE A 290 -16.19 -19.78 -22.15
N VAL A 291 -15.75 -20.94 -22.66
CA VAL A 291 -15.68 -22.18 -21.89
C VAL A 291 -14.51 -22.04 -20.92
N TYR A 292 -14.82 -21.97 -19.62
CA TYR A 292 -13.82 -21.72 -18.61
C TYR A 292 -12.89 -22.93 -18.42
N ASN A 293 -11.58 -22.68 -18.50
CA ASN A 293 -10.53 -23.62 -18.14
C ASN A 293 -9.44 -22.89 -17.36
N LYS A 294 -9.12 -23.42 -16.17
CA LYS A 294 -8.08 -22.91 -15.27
C LYS A 294 -6.73 -22.69 -15.94
N GLU A 295 -6.35 -23.55 -16.90
CA GLU A 295 -5.07 -23.43 -17.62
C GLU A 295 -4.96 -22.14 -18.46
N HIS A 296 -6.11 -21.55 -18.82
CA HIS A 296 -6.19 -20.38 -19.71
C HIS A 296 -6.57 -19.08 -18.98
N VAL A 297 -6.58 -19.05 -17.65
CA VAL A 297 -6.88 -17.85 -16.85
C VAL A 297 -6.01 -16.65 -17.25
N ASN A 298 -4.74 -16.89 -17.59
CA ASN A 298 -3.84 -15.81 -18.03
C ASN A 298 -4.29 -15.16 -19.35
N GLU A 299 -4.78 -15.95 -20.31
CA GLU A 299 -5.29 -15.44 -21.60
C GLU A 299 -6.59 -14.66 -21.40
N ILE A 300 -7.49 -15.18 -20.55
CA ILE A 300 -8.74 -14.50 -20.17
C ILE A 300 -8.44 -13.15 -19.52
N LEU A 301 -7.52 -13.09 -18.56
CA LEU A 301 -7.15 -11.84 -17.90
C LEU A 301 -6.44 -10.87 -18.86
N ASN A 302 -5.64 -11.35 -19.81
CA ASN A 302 -5.04 -10.49 -20.84
C ASN A 302 -6.11 -9.90 -21.76
N LEU A 303 -7.14 -10.68 -22.11
CA LEU A 303 -8.26 -10.24 -22.92
C LEU A 303 -9.05 -9.14 -22.20
N LEU A 304 -9.39 -9.37 -20.93
CA LEU A 304 -10.11 -8.39 -20.10
C LEU A 304 -9.33 -7.08 -19.94
N LEU A 305 -8.01 -7.16 -19.79
CA LEU A 305 -7.15 -5.99 -19.64
C LEU A 305 -6.70 -5.37 -20.98
N GLU A 306 -7.25 -5.83 -22.11
CA GLU A 306 -6.95 -5.34 -23.46
C GLU A 306 -5.46 -5.46 -23.86
N HIS A 307 -4.72 -6.38 -23.25
CA HIS A 307 -3.28 -6.56 -23.46
C HIS A 307 -2.89 -7.05 -24.87
N TYR A 308 -3.85 -7.54 -25.66
CA TYR A 308 -3.62 -8.01 -27.02
C TYR A 308 -3.61 -6.84 -28.00
N VAL A 309 -2.41 -6.45 -28.46
CA VAL A 309 -2.21 -5.28 -29.32
C VAL A 309 -1.46 -5.62 -30.61
N THR A 310 -1.62 -4.78 -31.63
CA THR A 310 -0.90 -4.86 -32.90
C THR A 310 0.03 -3.65 -33.01
N SER A 311 1.31 -3.90 -33.31
CA SER A 311 2.30 -2.84 -33.54
C SER A 311 1.97 -2.06 -34.81
N ALA A 312 1.78 -0.74 -34.69
CA ALA A 312 1.54 0.14 -35.84
C ALA A 312 2.72 0.20 -36.83
N LEU A 313 3.95 -0.12 -36.40
CA LEU A 313 5.13 -0.07 -37.25
C LEU A 313 5.34 -1.37 -38.04
N THR A 314 4.98 -2.52 -37.45
CA THR A 314 5.38 -3.84 -37.97
C THR A 314 4.22 -4.78 -38.24
N ASP A 315 2.99 -4.36 -37.91
CA ASP A 315 1.77 -5.18 -37.89
C ASP A 315 1.91 -6.47 -37.06
N LYS A 316 2.92 -6.54 -36.19
CA LYS A 316 3.15 -7.68 -35.31
C LYS A 316 2.21 -7.62 -34.13
N ARG A 317 1.52 -8.74 -33.91
CA ARG A 317 0.69 -9.00 -32.75
C ARG A 317 1.57 -9.26 -31.53
N MET A 318 1.22 -8.65 -30.40
CA MET A 318 2.00 -8.71 -29.17
C MET A 318 1.13 -8.59 -27.93
N LEU A 319 1.72 -8.86 -26.78
CA LEU A 319 1.13 -8.64 -25.47
C LEU A 319 1.76 -7.40 -24.83
N ALA A 320 0.97 -6.35 -24.66
CA ALA A 320 1.36 -5.17 -23.88
C ALA A 320 1.05 -5.40 -22.40
N LYS A 321 2.02 -5.10 -21.52
CA LYS A 321 1.82 -5.17 -20.06
C LYS A 321 1.36 -3.84 -19.44
N ALA A 322 1.47 -2.76 -20.21
CA ALA A 322 1.02 -1.43 -19.86
C ALA A 322 0.45 -0.81 -21.15
N ILE A 323 -0.74 -0.23 -21.04
CA ILE A 323 -1.38 0.52 -22.12
C ILE A 323 -1.69 1.89 -21.55
N GLU A 324 -0.99 2.89 -22.07
CA GLU A 324 -1.32 4.29 -21.79
C GLU A 324 -2.25 4.78 -22.89
N LYS A 325 -3.34 5.44 -22.49
CA LYS A 325 -4.19 6.13 -23.45
C LYS A 325 -3.40 7.31 -24.01
N TYR A 326 -3.21 7.30 -25.32
CA TYR A 326 -2.71 8.44 -26.06
C TYR A 326 -3.92 9.28 -26.46
N GLU A 327 -4.09 10.46 -25.85
CA GLU A 327 -5.09 11.46 -26.27
C GLU A 327 -4.62 12.27 -27.49
#